data_AF-A0A7V3W9W1-F1
#
_entry.id   AF-A0A7V3W9W1-F1
#
_cell.length_a   1.000
_cell.length_b   1.000
_cell.length_c   1.000
_cell.angle_alpha   90.00
_cell.angle_beta   90.00
_cell.angle_gamma   90.00
#
_symmetry.space_group_name_H-M   'P 1'
#
loop_
_entity.id
_entity.type
_entity.pdbx_description
1 polymer ?
#
loop_
_entity_poly.entity_id
_entity_poly.type
_entity_poly.pdbx_seq_one_letter_code
_entity_poly.pdbx_strand_id
1 'polypeptide(L)'
;MRSRENFCAAVIVAHPDDETLWAGGTILMHPEWQWTIVTLCRRSDPDRAPRFFRALQEFKAQGAMGDLNDEPSQPPLADALMEETVLSLLPQTDFSLLVTHGPRGEYTRHRRHEETSRVVGSLWSRRILRAPELWMFAYRDSGIGGIEDPPRPIETAHRRIDLPEEIWKRKYRIITEIYGFDPRGYEANIVQREEAFWRFRSAARFQRWLKTGGRTL
;
A
#
# COMPACT_ATOMS: atom_id res chain seq x y z
N MET A 1 -29.36 -3.37 -19.97
CA MET A 1 -27.94 -2.99 -19.95
C MET A 1 -27.59 -2.65 -18.51
N ARG A 2 -26.94 -3.54 -17.75
CA ARG A 2 -26.41 -3.15 -16.42
C ARG A 2 -25.32 -2.12 -16.69
N SER A 3 -25.44 -0.91 -16.15
CA SER A 3 -24.33 0.04 -16.09
C SER A 3 -23.11 -0.72 -15.58
N ARG A 4 -21.99 -0.68 -16.30
CA ARG A 4 -20.72 -1.15 -15.72
C ARG A 4 -20.52 -0.29 -14.47
N GLU A 5 -20.68 -0.89 -13.29
CA GLU A 5 -20.34 -0.21 -12.04
C GLU A 5 -18.88 0.23 -12.17
N ASN A 6 -18.61 1.52 -11.95
CA ASN A 6 -17.25 2.02 -11.92
C ASN A 6 -16.51 1.32 -10.77
N PHE A 7 -15.38 0.67 -11.08
CA PHE A 7 -14.60 -0.02 -10.07
C PHE A 7 -13.80 1.01 -9.27
N CYS A 8 -14.18 1.24 -8.02
CA CYS A 8 -13.52 2.17 -7.11
C CYS A 8 -12.56 1.40 -6.19
N ALA A 9 -11.29 1.80 -6.13
CA ALA A 9 -10.30 1.14 -5.29
C ALA A 9 -9.58 2.15 -4.41
N ALA A 10 -9.32 1.77 -3.16
CA ALA A 10 -8.50 2.58 -2.25
C ALA A 10 -7.17 1.89 -1.94
N VAL A 11 -6.08 2.66 -1.96
CA VAL A 11 -4.76 2.25 -1.47
C VAL A 11 -4.43 3.08 -0.24
N ILE A 12 -4.21 2.44 0.91
CA ILE A 12 -3.99 3.08 2.20
C ILE A 12 -2.62 2.64 2.72
N VAL A 13 -1.65 3.55 2.70
CA VAL A 13 -0.25 3.27 3.04
C VAL A 13 0.26 4.22 4.11
N ALA A 14 1.38 3.88 4.74
CA ALA A 14 1.95 4.73 5.78
C ALA A 14 2.65 5.96 5.18
N HIS A 15 3.55 5.77 4.22
CA HIS A 15 4.42 6.83 3.70
C HIS A 15 4.17 7.09 2.20
N PRO A 16 4.50 8.30 1.72
CA PRO A 16 4.48 8.63 0.29
C PRO A 16 5.64 7.98 -0.47
N ASP A 17 5.35 6.97 -1.27
CA ASP A 17 6.24 6.10 -2.08
C ASP A 17 5.77 4.65 -1.98
N ASP A 18 5.29 4.24 -0.80
CA ASP A 18 4.80 2.89 -0.51
C ASP A 18 3.72 2.45 -1.51
N GLU A 19 2.81 3.35 -1.91
CA GLU A 19 1.78 3.03 -2.91
C GLU A 19 2.41 2.64 -4.26
N THR A 20 3.49 3.31 -4.63
CA THR A 20 4.21 3.06 -5.88
C THR A 20 5.08 1.83 -5.75
N LEU A 21 5.82 1.67 -4.64
CA LEU A 21 6.71 0.52 -4.42
C LEU A 21 5.95 -0.80 -4.45
N TRP A 22 4.81 -0.87 -3.77
CA TRP A 22 4.13 -2.13 -3.51
C TRP A 22 2.94 -2.42 -4.43
N ALA A 23 2.31 -1.39 -5.01
CA ALA A 23 1.14 -1.53 -5.88
C ALA A 23 1.15 -0.66 -7.14
N GLY A 24 2.21 0.10 -7.41
CA GLY A 24 2.27 1.03 -8.54
C GLY A 24 2.04 0.34 -9.88
N GLY A 25 2.53 -0.89 -10.06
CA GLY A 25 2.31 -1.69 -11.25
C GLY A 25 0.84 -2.07 -11.42
N THR A 26 0.21 -2.57 -10.36
CA THR A 26 -1.23 -2.89 -10.33
C THR A 26 -2.08 -1.66 -10.66
N ILE A 27 -1.76 -0.49 -10.09
CA ILE A 27 -2.46 0.77 -10.37
C ILE A 27 -2.31 1.13 -11.86
N LEU A 28 -1.09 1.08 -12.40
CA LEU A 28 -0.80 1.42 -13.80
C LEU A 28 -1.42 0.44 -14.81
N MET A 29 -1.63 -0.81 -14.42
CA MET A 29 -2.30 -1.83 -15.25
C MET A 29 -3.82 -1.67 -15.30
N HIS A 30 -4.39 -0.90 -14.38
CA HIS A 30 -5.83 -0.66 -14.26
C HIS A 30 -6.17 0.84 -14.31
N PRO A 31 -5.84 1.54 -15.42
CA PRO A 31 -6.11 2.97 -15.56
C PRO A 31 -7.61 3.30 -15.66
N GLU A 32 -8.47 2.30 -15.88
CA GLU A 32 -9.92 2.44 -15.93
C GLU A 32 -10.59 2.43 -14.54
N TRP A 33 -9.85 2.08 -13.48
CA TRP A 33 -10.38 2.10 -12.12
C TRP A 33 -10.30 3.51 -11.53
N GLN A 34 -11.24 3.81 -10.64
CA GLN A 34 -11.24 5.05 -9.87
C GLN A 34 -10.40 4.82 -8.61
N TRP A 35 -9.13 5.23 -8.68
CA TRP A 35 -8.17 5.09 -7.59
C TRP A 35 -8.25 6.27 -6.61
N THR A 36 -8.38 5.94 -5.32
CA THR A 36 -8.14 6.85 -4.20
C THR A 36 -6.92 6.35 -3.42
N ILE A 37 -5.88 7.17 -3.31
CA ILE A 37 -4.65 6.77 -2.64
C ILE A 37 -4.39 7.71 -1.46
N VAL A 38 -4.18 7.17 -0.28
CA VAL A 38 -3.90 7.96 0.91
C VAL A 38 -2.66 7.49 1.64
N THR A 39 -1.87 8.44 2.14
CA THR A 39 -0.73 8.17 3.03
C THR A 39 -1.06 8.69 4.42
N LEU A 40 -0.64 7.99 5.48
CA LEU A 40 -0.94 8.42 6.85
C LEU A 40 0.06 9.42 7.41
N CYS A 41 1.24 9.53 6.80
CA CYS A 41 2.33 10.35 7.28
C CYS A 41 2.81 11.38 6.24
N ARG A 42 3.59 12.35 6.71
CA ARG A 42 4.42 13.27 5.92
C ARG A 42 3.66 14.28 5.06
N ARG A 43 2.39 14.60 5.35
CA ARG A 43 1.61 15.63 4.65
C ARG A 43 2.32 16.99 4.63
N SER A 44 2.93 17.39 5.74
CA SER A 44 3.57 18.70 5.86
C SER A 44 5.04 18.70 5.41
N ASP A 45 5.55 17.57 4.91
CA ASP A 45 6.92 17.50 4.42
C ASP A 45 7.08 18.25 3.09
N PRO A 46 7.92 19.30 3.03
CA PRO A 46 8.04 20.15 1.84
C PRO A 46 8.71 19.45 0.65
N ASP A 47 9.36 18.31 0.86
CA ASP A 47 9.99 17.52 -0.19
C ASP A 47 9.10 16.35 -0.64
N ARG A 48 8.61 15.55 0.29
CA ARG A 48 7.88 14.30 0.02
C ARG A 48 6.44 14.54 -0.41
N ALA A 49 5.73 15.52 0.18
CA ALA A 49 4.32 15.74 -0.16
C ALA A 49 4.11 16.18 -1.61
N PRO A 50 4.89 17.14 -2.17
CA PRO A 50 4.78 17.47 -3.60
C PRO A 50 5.07 16.28 -4.53
N ARG A 51 5.99 15.39 -4.15
CA ARG A 51 6.32 14.18 -4.93
C ARG A 51 5.16 13.18 -4.96
N PHE A 52 4.49 12.97 -3.82
CA PHE A 52 3.28 12.17 -3.74
C PHE A 52 2.19 12.66 -4.69
N PHE A 53 1.86 13.96 -4.65
CA PHE A 53 0.81 14.50 -5.52
C PHE A 53 1.18 14.43 -7.01
N ARG A 54 2.47 14.51 -7.36
CA ARG A 54 2.93 14.23 -8.75
C ARG A 54 2.77 12.75 -9.11
N ALA A 55 3.04 11.82 -8.20
CA ALA A 55 2.81 10.40 -8.43
C ALA A 55 1.31 10.10 -8.67
N LEU A 56 0.41 10.74 -7.91
CA LEU A 56 -1.04 10.64 -8.15
C LEU A 56 -1.45 11.10 -9.55
N GLN A 57 -0.80 12.13 -10.10
CA GLN A 57 -1.05 12.59 -11.47
C GLN A 57 -0.68 11.51 -12.50
N GLU A 58 0.46 10.85 -12.34
CA GLU A 58 0.86 9.72 -13.21
C GLU A 58 -0.12 8.54 -13.14
N PHE A 59 -0.67 8.28 -11.95
CA PHE A 59 -1.68 7.25 -11.74
C PHE A 59 -3.08 7.67 -12.17
N LYS A 60 -3.32 8.95 -12.47
CA LYS A 60 -4.66 9.53 -12.65
C LYS A 60 -5.58 9.23 -11.46
N ALA A 61 -5.01 9.25 -10.26
CA ALA A 61 -5.66 8.93 -9.00
C ALA A 61 -6.02 10.20 -8.22
N GLN A 62 -7.05 10.09 -7.36
CA GLN A 62 -7.30 11.05 -6.29
C GLN A 62 -6.53 10.64 -5.04
N GLY A 63 -6.30 11.57 -4.11
CA GLY A 63 -5.64 11.22 -2.87
C GLY A 63 -5.44 12.35 -1.88
N ALA A 64 -5.02 11.96 -0.68
CA ALA A 64 -4.78 12.85 0.45
C ALA A 64 -3.68 12.29 1.35
N MET A 65 -3.05 13.15 2.14
CA MET A 65 -2.00 12.76 3.08
C MET A 65 -2.38 13.19 4.50
N GLY A 66 -2.06 12.34 5.48
CA GLY A 66 -2.04 12.63 6.91
C GLY A 66 -0.63 13.02 7.38
N ASP A 67 -0.52 13.47 8.62
CA ASP A 67 0.74 13.94 9.20
C ASP A 67 1.07 13.22 10.51
N LEU A 68 0.76 11.92 10.57
CA LEU A 68 1.15 11.10 11.71
C LEU A 68 2.67 11.06 11.87
N ASN A 69 3.11 10.93 13.13
CA ASN A 69 4.52 10.87 13.48
C ASN A 69 5.19 9.66 12.79
N ASP A 70 6.21 9.96 11.99
CA ASP A 70 7.07 9.03 11.27
C ASP A 70 8.56 9.29 11.58
N GLU A 71 8.85 9.73 12.80
CA GLU A 71 10.22 9.91 13.26
C GLU A 71 10.91 8.54 13.39
N PRO A 72 12.25 8.46 13.25
CA PRO A 72 12.98 7.19 13.30
C PRO A 72 12.77 6.37 14.58
N SER A 73 12.52 7.05 15.71
CA SER A 73 12.20 6.40 17.00
C SER A 73 10.88 5.64 16.95
N GLN A 74 9.99 6.04 16.03
CA GLN A 74 8.83 5.29 15.63
C GLN A 74 7.97 4.90 16.86
N PRO A 75 7.59 5.87 17.74
CA PRO A 75 6.83 5.57 18.94
C PRO A 75 5.46 4.99 18.55
N PRO A 76 4.88 4.07 19.35
CA PRO A 76 3.57 3.53 19.05
C PRO A 76 2.51 4.62 19.03
N LEU A 77 1.61 4.58 18.04
CA LEU A 77 0.46 5.47 17.96
C LEU A 77 -0.80 4.75 18.49
N ALA A 78 -1.70 5.51 19.09
CA ALA A 78 -2.98 4.99 19.54
C ALA A 78 -3.86 4.60 18.34
N ASP A 79 -4.52 3.44 18.44
CA ASP A 79 -5.42 2.91 17.40
C ASP A 79 -6.51 3.90 17.02
N ALA A 80 -7.07 4.61 18.00
CA ALA A 80 -8.13 5.61 17.77
C ALA A 80 -7.64 6.75 16.85
N LEU A 81 -6.41 7.26 17.08
CA LEU A 81 -5.82 8.31 16.26
C LEU A 81 -5.57 7.83 14.82
N MET A 82 -5.03 6.62 14.68
CA MET A 82 -4.82 6.00 13.37
C MET A 82 -6.14 5.79 12.61
N GLU A 83 -7.17 5.28 13.29
CA GLU A 83 -8.50 5.06 12.71
C GLU A 83 -9.13 6.38 12.26
N GLU A 84 -9.10 7.41 13.10
CA GLU A 84 -9.59 8.75 12.76
C GLU A 84 -8.85 9.33 11.55
N THR A 85 -7.53 9.16 11.50
CA THR A 85 -6.71 9.61 10.37
C THR A 85 -7.13 8.91 9.08
N VAL A 86 -7.22 7.57 9.07
CA VAL A 86 -7.66 6.82 7.88
C VAL A 86 -9.03 7.28 7.39
N LEU A 87 -9.98 7.45 8.30
CA LEU A 87 -11.36 7.82 7.97
C LEU A 87 -11.48 9.28 7.51
N SER A 88 -10.64 10.19 8.01
CA SER A 88 -10.65 11.60 7.60
C SER A 88 -10.03 11.83 6.22
N LEU A 89 -9.13 10.95 5.78
CA LEU A 89 -8.46 11.05 4.48
C LEU A 89 -9.25 10.42 3.32
N LEU A 90 -10.09 9.44 3.62
CA LEU A 90 -10.88 8.75 2.61
C LEU A 90 -12.25 9.42 2.40
N PRO A 91 -12.78 9.42 1.16
CA PRO A 91 -14.16 9.82 0.93
C PRO A 91 -15.11 8.83 1.62
N GLN A 92 -16.26 9.33 2.08
CA GLN A 92 -17.32 8.49 2.64
C GLN A 92 -18.05 7.74 1.52
N THR A 93 -17.46 6.65 1.06
CA THR A 93 -17.99 5.80 -0.01
C THR A 93 -17.61 4.35 0.18
N ASP A 94 -18.27 3.48 -0.58
CA ASP A 94 -17.95 2.06 -0.62
C ASP A 94 -16.95 1.81 -1.74
N PHE A 95 -15.93 1.01 -1.45
CA PHE A 95 -14.92 0.63 -2.43
C PHE A 95 -15.20 -0.77 -2.94
N SER A 96 -14.85 -1.03 -4.19
CA SER A 96 -14.77 -2.38 -4.75
C SER A 96 -13.55 -3.14 -4.23
N LEU A 97 -12.50 -2.42 -3.81
CA LEU A 97 -11.25 -2.98 -3.30
C LEU A 97 -10.57 -2.03 -2.30
N LEU A 98 -10.06 -2.57 -1.20
CA LEU A 98 -9.08 -1.92 -0.34
C LEU A 98 -7.72 -2.60 -0.49
N VAL A 99 -6.65 -1.82 -0.53
CA VAL A 99 -5.26 -2.28 -0.57
C VAL A 99 -4.47 -1.60 0.54
N THR A 100 -3.63 -2.34 1.27
CA THR A 100 -2.80 -1.80 2.36
C THR A 100 -1.57 -2.67 2.64
N HIS A 101 -0.77 -2.30 3.64
CA HIS A 101 0.40 -3.05 4.11
C HIS A 101 0.04 -4.46 4.62
N GLY A 102 1.03 -5.34 4.62
CA GLY A 102 1.00 -6.62 5.31
C GLY A 102 1.21 -6.48 6.82
N PRO A 103 0.80 -7.50 7.62
CA PRO A 103 0.87 -7.45 9.09
C PRO A 103 2.29 -7.45 9.66
N ARG A 104 3.32 -7.68 8.83
CA ARG A 104 4.73 -7.65 9.20
C ARG A 104 5.51 -6.53 8.50
N GLY A 105 4.83 -5.66 7.75
CA GLY A 105 5.46 -4.79 6.76
C GLY A 105 6.01 -5.57 5.57
N GLU A 106 6.63 -4.84 4.64
CA GLU A 106 7.14 -5.41 3.39
C GLU A 106 8.67 -5.55 3.37
N TYR A 107 9.37 -4.68 4.09
CA TYR A 107 10.82 -4.63 4.17
C TYR A 107 11.29 -3.98 5.45
N THR A 108 12.32 -4.58 6.06
CA THR A 108 12.84 -4.27 7.39
C THR A 108 11.72 -4.03 8.41
N ARG A 109 12.05 -3.75 9.66
CA ARG A 109 10.97 -3.49 10.63
C ARG A 109 10.50 -2.04 10.53
N HIS A 110 9.35 -1.82 9.89
CA HIS A 110 8.65 -0.53 9.86
C HIS A 110 7.35 -0.60 10.67
N ARG A 111 7.35 -0.05 11.90
CA ARG A 111 6.17 -0.09 12.78
C ARG A 111 4.97 0.64 12.16
N ARG A 112 5.19 1.70 11.38
CA ARG A 112 4.12 2.43 10.69
C ARG A 112 3.37 1.58 9.66
N HIS A 113 4.06 0.66 8.99
CA HIS A 113 3.43 -0.34 8.11
C HIS A 113 2.58 -1.32 8.91
N GLU A 114 3.13 -1.87 10.00
CA GLU A 114 2.43 -2.80 10.89
C GLU A 114 1.14 -2.18 11.46
N GLU A 115 1.21 -0.94 11.94
CA GLU A 115 0.08 -0.18 12.50
C GLU A 115 -0.97 0.14 11.45
N THR A 116 -0.55 0.59 10.25
CA THR A 116 -1.44 0.87 9.12
C THR A 116 -2.21 -0.39 8.72
N SER A 117 -1.49 -1.50 8.51
CA SER A 117 -2.06 -2.83 8.21
C SER A 117 -3.11 -3.23 9.25
N ARG A 118 -2.76 -3.13 10.54
CA ARG A 118 -3.64 -3.53 11.64
C ARG A 118 -4.92 -2.69 11.68
N VAL A 119 -4.80 -1.38 11.57
CA VAL A 119 -5.92 -0.43 11.64
C VAL A 119 -6.85 -0.60 10.44
N VAL A 120 -6.31 -0.66 9.22
CA VAL A 120 -7.13 -0.87 8.01
C VAL A 120 -7.82 -2.23 8.06
N GLY A 121 -7.11 -3.28 8.47
CA GLY A 121 -7.69 -4.62 8.66
C GLY A 121 -8.81 -4.65 9.70
N SER A 122 -8.66 -3.92 10.81
CA SER A 122 -9.69 -3.74 11.85
C SER A 122 -10.93 -3.02 11.31
N LEU A 123 -10.75 -1.87 10.66
CA LEU A 123 -11.83 -1.08 10.08
C LEU A 123 -12.61 -1.87 9.03
N TRP A 124 -11.92 -2.60 8.15
CA TRP A 124 -12.56 -3.47 7.16
C TRP A 124 -13.30 -4.64 7.81
N SER A 125 -12.69 -5.31 8.81
CA SER A 125 -13.33 -6.44 9.51
C SER A 125 -14.62 -6.03 10.23
N ARG A 126 -14.66 -4.81 10.78
CA ARG A 126 -15.83 -4.22 11.43
C ARG A 126 -16.82 -3.58 10.45
N ARG A 127 -16.55 -3.62 9.15
CA ARG A 127 -17.35 -3.01 8.07
C ARG A 127 -17.51 -1.50 8.19
N ILE A 128 -16.56 -0.82 8.84
CA ILE A 128 -16.49 0.64 8.86
C ILE A 128 -15.93 1.12 7.52
N LEU A 129 -14.82 0.52 7.06
CA LEU A 129 -14.42 0.60 5.66
C LEU A 129 -15.11 -0.53 4.89
N ARG A 130 -16.01 -0.17 3.98
CA ARG A 130 -16.81 -1.14 3.24
C ARG A 130 -16.17 -1.45 1.90
N ALA A 131 -15.74 -2.70 1.74
CA ALA A 131 -15.34 -3.27 0.46
C ALA A 131 -15.52 -4.79 0.44
N PRO A 132 -15.88 -5.39 -0.71
CA PRO A 132 -16.00 -6.84 -0.81
C PRO A 132 -14.64 -7.55 -0.74
N GLU A 133 -13.54 -6.84 -1.04
CA GLU A 133 -12.18 -7.39 -1.00
C GLU A 133 -11.20 -6.48 -0.25
N LEU A 134 -10.33 -7.11 0.54
CA LEU A 134 -9.12 -6.50 1.12
C LEU A 134 -7.90 -7.23 0.56
N TRP A 135 -6.98 -6.47 -0.02
CA TRP A 135 -5.66 -6.94 -0.44
C TRP A 135 -4.60 -6.34 0.49
N MET A 136 -3.63 -7.14 0.88
CA MET A 136 -2.51 -6.71 1.70
C MET A 136 -1.22 -7.09 1.00
N PHE A 137 -0.22 -6.22 0.99
CA PHE A 137 1.07 -6.53 0.37
C PHE A 137 1.66 -7.81 0.98
N ALA A 138 2.24 -8.66 0.13
CA ALA A 138 2.76 -9.97 0.50
C ALA A 138 4.24 -10.10 0.13
N TYR A 139 5.08 -9.42 0.91
CA TYR A 139 6.54 -9.42 0.74
C TYR A 139 7.22 -9.99 1.99
N ARG A 140 8.43 -10.48 1.80
CA ARG A 140 9.34 -10.93 2.86
C ARG A 140 10.72 -10.36 2.58
N ASP A 141 11.41 -9.94 3.62
CA ASP A 141 12.84 -9.64 3.58
C ASP A 141 13.60 -10.58 4.54
N SER A 142 14.93 -10.52 4.54
CA SER A 142 15.72 -11.29 5.51
C SER A 142 15.84 -10.58 6.88
N GLY A 143 15.40 -9.32 6.96
CA GLY A 143 15.58 -8.43 8.11
C GLY A 143 16.92 -7.67 8.10
N ILE A 144 17.82 -7.99 7.17
CA ILE A 144 19.09 -7.28 6.99
C ILE A 144 18.86 -6.00 6.18
N GLY A 145 18.12 -6.10 5.08
CA GLY A 145 17.85 -4.99 4.17
C GLY A 145 19.10 -4.52 3.41
N GLY A 146 18.92 -3.49 2.58
CA GLY A 146 19.97 -2.96 1.72
C GLY A 146 19.92 -3.53 0.31
N ILE A 147 20.80 -3.00 -0.56
CA ILE A 147 20.76 -3.26 -2.02
C ILE A 147 20.96 -4.74 -2.35
N GLU A 148 21.76 -5.46 -1.56
CA GLU A 148 22.05 -6.89 -1.78
C GLU A 148 20.94 -7.81 -1.24
N ASP A 149 20.04 -7.30 -0.40
CA ASP A 149 18.94 -8.04 0.21
C ASP A 149 17.60 -7.30 0.04
N PRO A 150 17.10 -7.18 -1.21
CA PRO A 150 15.81 -6.56 -1.44
C PRO A 150 14.67 -7.48 -0.96
N PRO A 151 13.58 -6.91 -0.40
CA PRO A 151 12.35 -7.62 -0.09
C PRO A 151 11.81 -8.32 -1.34
N ARG A 152 11.32 -9.54 -1.19
CA ARG A 152 10.82 -10.39 -2.28
C ARG A 152 9.33 -10.72 -2.11
N PRO A 153 8.57 -10.80 -3.20
CA PRO A 153 7.24 -11.38 -3.22
C PRO A 153 7.20 -12.74 -2.53
N ILE A 154 6.19 -12.98 -1.72
CA ILE A 154 5.95 -14.29 -1.11
C ILE A 154 5.36 -15.22 -2.17
N GLU A 155 6.04 -16.34 -2.44
CA GLU A 155 5.64 -17.33 -3.46
C GLU A 155 4.24 -17.89 -3.23
N THR A 156 3.84 -18.03 -1.97
CA THR A 156 2.53 -18.56 -1.57
C THR A 156 1.43 -17.48 -1.46
N ALA A 157 1.70 -16.25 -1.88
CA ALA A 157 0.72 -15.18 -1.88
C ALA A 157 -0.55 -15.57 -2.68
N HIS A 158 -1.73 -15.18 -2.19
CA HIS A 158 -2.99 -15.49 -2.86
C HIS A 158 -3.09 -14.90 -4.28
N ARG A 159 -2.37 -13.81 -4.55
CA ARG A 159 -2.21 -13.20 -5.86
C ARG A 159 -0.75 -12.79 -6.07
N ARG A 160 -0.26 -13.05 -7.27
CA ARG A 160 1.02 -12.58 -7.81
C ARG A 160 0.72 -12.02 -9.19
N ILE A 161 1.26 -10.85 -9.50
CA ILE A 161 0.99 -10.10 -10.73
C ILE A 161 2.34 -9.79 -11.37
N ASP A 162 2.62 -10.46 -12.49
CA ASP A 162 3.76 -10.14 -13.33
C ASP A 162 3.52 -8.81 -14.06
N LEU A 163 4.45 -7.87 -13.90
CA LEU A 163 4.36 -6.56 -14.52
C LEU A 163 4.93 -6.63 -15.94
N PRO A 164 4.15 -6.25 -16.98
CA PRO A 164 4.69 -6.04 -18.31
C PRO A 164 5.86 -5.04 -18.26
N GLU A 165 6.84 -5.20 -19.15
CA GLU A 165 8.07 -4.40 -19.13
C GLU A 165 7.79 -2.89 -19.12
N GLU A 166 6.82 -2.44 -19.92
CA GLU A 166 6.44 -1.02 -19.99
C GLU A 166 5.77 -0.52 -18.71
N ILE A 167 5.01 -1.37 -18.01
CA ILE A 167 4.43 -1.04 -16.71
C ILE A 167 5.53 -0.94 -15.65
N TRP A 168 6.44 -1.91 -15.62
CA TRP A 168 7.57 -1.90 -14.70
C TRP A 168 8.47 -0.67 -14.93
N LYS A 169 8.81 -0.33 -16.19
CA LYS A 169 9.57 0.89 -16.52
C LYS A 169 8.87 2.17 -16.04
N ARG A 170 7.55 2.26 -16.21
CA ARG A 170 6.76 3.40 -15.69
C ARG A 170 6.82 3.48 -14.18
N LYS A 171 6.59 2.36 -13.47
CA LYS A 171 6.73 2.25 -12.02
C LYS A 171 8.12 2.69 -11.54
N TYR A 172 9.17 2.22 -12.21
CA TYR A 172 10.56 2.56 -11.91
C TYR A 172 10.86 4.06 -12.11
N ARG A 173 10.35 4.68 -13.18
CA ARG A 173 10.47 6.14 -13.38
C ARG A 173 9.74 6.96 -12.32
N ILE A 174 8.57 6.52 -11.85
CA ILE A 174 7.88 7.23 -10.76
C ILE A 174 8.77 7.23 -9.49
N ILE A 175 9.38 6.10 -9.15
CA ILE A 175 10.30 6.01 -8.00
C ILE A 175 11.55 6.89 -8.20
N THR A 176 12.17 6.85 -9.37
CA THR A 176 13.48 7.50 -9.58
C THR A 176 13.38 8.96 -10.00
N GLU A 177 12.41 9.33 -10.83
CA GLU A 177 12.27 10.68 -11.40
C GLU A 177 11.27 11.55 -10.62
N ILE A 178 10.19 10.97 -10.09
CA ILE A 178 9.16 11.72 -9.35
C ILE A 178 9.45 11.73 -7.86
N TYR A 179 9.64 10.55 -7.27
CA TYR A 179 10.08 10.43 -5.89
C TYR A 179 11.58 10.71 -5.73
N GLY A 180 12.33 10.82 -6.82
CA GLY A 180 13.71 11.32 -6.84
C GLY A 180 14.70 10.46 -6.07
N PHE A 181 14.40 9.16 -5.90
CA PHE A 181 15.35 8.21 -5.34
C PHE A 181 16.49 7.94 -6.32
N ASP A 182 17.70 7.71 -5.80
CA ASP A 182 18.85 7.34 -6.65
C ASP A 182 18.50 6.09 -7.46
N PRO A 183 18.63 6.10 -8.81
CA PRO A 183 18.42 4.92 -9.65
C PRO A 183 19.25 3.69 -9.25
N ARG A 184 20.36 3.90 -8.53
CA ARG A 184 21.23 2.86 -7.97
C ARG A 184 21.05 2.66 -6.46
N GLY A 185 20.12 3.40 -5.87
CA GLY A 185 19.77 3.33 -4.45
C GLY A 185 18.87 2.15 -4.11
N TYR A 186 18.59 2.02 -2.82
CA TYR A 186 17.79 0.92 -2.29
C TYR A 186 16.36 0.94 -2.85
N GLU A 187 15.67 2.07 -2.81
CA GLU A 187 14.26 2.20 -3.22
C GLU A 187 14.07 1.85 -4.70
N ALA A 188 15.01 2.26 -5.57
CA ALA A 188 14.97 1.90 -6.99
C ALA A 188 15.20 0.40 -7.21
N ASN A 189 16.05 -0.23 -6.41
CA ASN A 189 16.37 -1.65 -6.52
C ASN A 189 15.23 -2.56 -6.04
N ILE A 190 14.40 -2.10 -5.10
CA ILE A 190 13.25 -2.88 -4.62
C ILE A 190 12.02 -2.76 -5.53
N VAL A 191 12.09 -1.97 -6.62
CA VAL A 191 11.05 -1.93 -7.67
C VAL A 191 11.07 -3.24 -8.47
N GLN A 192 10.38 -4.25 -7.95
CA GLN A 192 10.31 -5.56 -8.56
C GLN A 192 9.39 -5.61 -9.79
N ARG A 193 9.63 -6.61 -10.65
CA ARG A 193 8.80 -6.95 -11.83
C ARG A 193 7.56 -7.78 -11.48
N GLU A 194 7.36 -8.09 -10.21
CA GLU A 194 6.19 -8.81 -9.73
C GLU A 194 5.64 -8.09 -8.49
N GLU A 195 4.32 -8.03 -8.39
CA GLU A 195 3.62 -7.58 -7.18
C GLU A 195 2.81 -8.72 -6.56
N ALA A 196 2.88 -8.86 -5.23
CA ALA A 196 2.21 -9.94 -4.52
C ALA A 196 1.28 -9.43 -3.43
N PHE A 197 0.13 -10.09 -3.30
CA PHE A 197 -0.93 -9.71 -2.37
C PHE A 197 -1.56 -10.92 -1.67
N TRP A 198 -1.76 -10.77 -0.36
CA TRP A 198 -2.74 -11.55 0.38
C TRP A 198 -4.13 -11.01 0.10
N ARG A 199 -5.02 -11.86 -0.38
CA ARG A 199 -6.41 -11.49 -0.69
C ARG A 199 -7.42 -12.08 0.29
N PHE A 200 -8.36 -11.25 0.73
CA PHE A 200 -9.48 -11.65 1.59
C PHE A 200 -10.81 -11.15 1.05
N ARG A 201 -11.84 -12.02 1.12
CA ARG A 201 -13.24 -11.74 0.75
C ARG A 201 -14.21 -11.89 1.91
N SER A 202 -13.69 -12.23 3.10
CA SER A 202 -14.48 -12.33 4.32
C SER A 202 -13.64 -12.01 5.54
N ALA A 203 -14.21 -11.23 6.46
CA ALA A 203 -13.59 -10.90 7.74
C ALA A 203 -13.22 -12.17 8.52
N ALA A 204 -14.07 -13.20 8.49
CA ALA A 204 -13.79 -14.47 9.16
C ALA A 204 -12.53 -15.18 8.61
N ARG A 205 -12.31 -15.19 7.29
CA ARG A 205 -11.09 -15.78 6.71
C ARG A 205 -9.86 -14.95 7.06
N PHE A 206 -9.97 -13.63 6.99
CA PHE A 206 -8.90 -12.72 7.38
C PHE A 206 -8.49 -12.91 8.85
N GLN A 207 -9.45 -12.94 9.77
CA GLN A 207 -9.19 -13.16 11.20
C GLN A 207 -8.57 -14.53 11.49
N ARG A 208 -9.01 -15.59 10.79
CA ARG A 208 -8.36 -16.91 10.90
C ARG A 208 -6.92 -16.88 10.39
N TRP A 209 -6.68 -16.20 9.28
CA TRP A 209 -5.33 -16.04 8.73
C TRP A 209 -4.42 -15.24 9.66
N LEU A 210 -4.89 -14.15 10.26
CA LEU A 210 -4.11 -13.38 11.25
C LEU A 210 -3.65 -14.24 12.44
N LYS A 211 -4.47 -15.20 12.90
CA LYS A 211 -4.11 -16.13 13.98
C LYS A 211 -2.94 -17.07 13.63
N THR A 212 -2.60 -17.22 12.35
CA THR A 212 -1.41 -17.96 11.90
C THR A 212 -0.14 -17.11 11.92
N GLY A 213 -0.23 -15.85 12.39
CA GLY A 213 0.84 -14.87 12.33
C GLY A 213 1.05 -14.28 10.94
N GLY A 214 -0.01 -14.26 10.10
CA GLY A 214 0.04 -13.74 8.74
C GLY A 214 0.85 -14.61 7.77
N ARG A 215 0.86 -15.93 7.98
CA ARG A 215 1.52 -16.92 7.12
C ARG A 215 0.48 -17.72 6.34
N THR A 216 0.88 -18.41 5.29
CA THR A 216 -0.02 -19.35 4.59
C THR A 216 -0.48 -20.42 5.59
N LEU A 217 -1.78 -20.76 5.53
CA LEU A 217 -2.31 -22.02 6.06
C LEU A 217 -1.87 -23.18 5.18
#